data_AF-A0AAW7IT57-F1
#
_entry.id   AF-A0AAW7IT57-F1
#
_cell.length_a   1.000
_cell.length_b   1.000
_cell.length_c   1.000
_cell.angle_alpha   90.00
_cell.angle_beta   90.00
_cell.angle_gamma   90.00
#
_symmetry.space_group_name_H-M   'P 1'
#
loop_
_entity.id
_entity.type
_entity.pdbx_description
1 polymer ?
#
loop_
_entity_poly.entity_id
_entity_poly.type
_entity_poly.pdbx_seq_one_letter_code
_entity_poly.pdbx_strand_id
1 'polypeptide(L)'
;MIEQSEHLPFDFYFMMPYCVPATAFEHFRAALRSEDLISFYQNKKVIGLAEVMAFPDVSHAEEDMLQKLYDSNRLGKSIDGHAAGLPEQQLDVYMSAGIKTDHECTASEEAKE
;
A
#
# COMPACT_ATOMS: atom_id res chain seq x y z
N MET A 1 -2.84 -14.30 -10.44
CA MET A 1 -2.23 -14.81 -9.18
C MET A 1 -3.27 -15.45 -8.27
N ILE A 2 -4.38 -14.76 -7.97
CA ILE A 2 -5.46 -15.27 -7.10
C ILE A 2 -5.98 -16.64 -7.55
N GLU A 3 -6.36 -16.78 -8.82
CA GLU A 3 -6.89 -18.05 -9.36
C GLU A 3 -5.88 -19.20 -9.24
N GLN A 4 -4.60 -18.90 -9.49
CA GLN A 4 -3.54 -19.91 -9.42
C GLN A 4 -3.26 -20.39 -7.98
N SER A 5 -3.76 -19.67 -6.96
CA SER A 5 -3.55 -20.02 -5.56
C SER A 5 -4.68 -20.84 -4.92
N GLU A 6 -5.75 -21.18 -5.65
CA GLU A 6 -6.93 -21.84 -5.07
C GLU A 6 -6.74 -23.31 -4.68
N HIS A 7 -5.76 -24.00 -5.29
CA HIS A 7 -5.57 -25.44 -5.12
C HIS A 7 -4.16 -25.81 -4.68
N LEU A 8 -3.44 -24.86 -4.08
CA LEU A 8 -2.10 -25.08 -3.55
C LEU A 8 -2.18 -25.49 -2.08
N PRO A 9 -1.18 -26.25 -1.56
CA PRO A 9 -1.12 -26.65 -0.15
C PRO A 9 -0.71 -25.52 0.80
N PHE A 10 -0.92 -24.26 0.39
CA PHE A 10 -0.59 -23.04 1.13
C PHE A 10 -1.74 -22.04 1.02
N ASP A 11 -2.00 -21.34 2.11
CA ASP A 11 -2.94 -20.21 2.11
C ASP A 11 -2.24 -18.95 1.58
N PHE A 12 -2.76 -18.42 0.47
CA PHE A 12 -2.28 -17.17 -0.11
C PHE A 12 -3.27 -16.05 0.16
N TYR A 13 -2.76 -14.98 0.75
CA TYR A 13 -3.44 -13.69 0.86
C TYR A 13 -2.69 -12.67 0.01
N PHE A 14 -3.42 -11.70 -0.52
CA PHE A 14 -2.91 -10.73 -1.47
C PHE A 14 -3.10 -9.31 -0.93
N MET A 15 -2.08 -8.51 -1.16
CA MET A 15 -2.12 -7.06 -0.98
C MET A 15 -2.21 -6.45 -2.38
N MET A 16 -3.09 -5.47 -2.57
CA MET A 16 -3.22 -4.77 -3.84
C MET A 16 -2.00 -3.87 -4.06
N PRO A 17 -1.33 -3.91 -5.22
CA PRO A 17 -0.23 -3.00 -5.48
C PRO A 17 -0.73 -1.54 -5.43
N TYR A 18 0.02 -0.67 -4.74
CA TYR A 18 -0.37 0.73 -4.57
C TYR A 18 0.10 1.62 -5.73
N CYS A 19 1.25 1.33 -6.35
CA CYS A 19 1.81 2.11 -7.46
C CYS A 19 2.15 1.24 -8.67
N VAL A 20 1.68 1.69 -9.83
CA VAL A 20 2.24 1.37 -11.15
C VAL A 20 1.99 2.62 -12.00
N PRO A 21 3.02 3.29 -12.54
CA PRO A 21 4.45 3.07 -12.27
C PRO A 21 4.86 3.50 -10.85
N ALA A 22 6.09 3.14 -10.45
CA ALA A 22 6.69 3.66 -9.21
C ALA A 22 7.12 5.12 -9.36
N THR A 23 7.50 5.54 -10.57
CA THR A 23 7.86 6.94 -10.85
C THR A 23 7.27 7.42 -12.18
N ALA A 24 7.02 8.73 -12.30
CA ALA A 24 6.45 9.32 -13.52
C ALA A 24 7.39 9.27 -14.73
N PHE A 25 8.69 9.02 -14.52
CA PHE A 25 9.72 9.04 -15.56
C PHE A 25 9.96 7.67 -16.23
N GLU A 26 9.28 6.62 -15.76
CA GLU A 26 9.42 5.27 -16.30
C GLU A 26 8.49 5.00 -17.49
N HIS A 27 8.84 3.99 -18.29
CA HIS A 27 7.97 3.48 -19.33
C HIS A 27 7.00 2.43 -18.77
N PHE A 28 5.71 2.70 -18.88
CA PHE A 28 4.66 1.79 -18.43
C PHE A 28 3.56 1.68 -19.48
N ARG A 29 2.89 0.52 -19.51
CA ARG A 29 1.78 0.26 -20.44
C ARG A 29 0.45 0.83 -19.96
N ALA A 30 0.26 0.89 -18.64
CA ALA A 30 -0.92 1.44 -18.00
C ALA A 30 -0.54 1.90 -16.59
N ALA A 31 -1.16 3.00 -16.16
CA ALA A 31 -1.10 3.44 -14.77
C ALA A 31 -2.18 2.70 -13.99
N LEU A 32 -1.87 2.25 -12.78
CA LEU A 32 -2.83 1.62 -11.89
C LEU A 32 -3.49 2.69 -11.02
N ARG A 33 -4.75 2.99 -11.32
CA ARG A 33 -5.55 4.00 -10.61
C ARG A 33 -6.35 3.36 -9.49
N SER A 34 -6.82 4.20 -8.57
CA SER A 34 -7.70 3.79 -7.47
C SER A 34 -8.92 2.98 -7.95
N GLU A 35 -9.55 3.41 -9.04
CA GLU A 35 -10.70 2.73 -9.66
C GLU A 35 -10.39 1.32 -10.16
N ASP A 36 -9.16 1.04 -10.57
CA ASP A 36 -8.75 -0.30 -11.02
C ASP A 36 -8.70 -1.30 -9.85
N LEU A 37 -8.46 -0.82 -8.63
CA LEU A 37 -8.29 -1.67 -7.44
C LEU A 37 -9.64 -2.11 -6.84
N ILE A 38 -10.69 -1.31 -7.01
CA ILE A 38 -11.92 -1.45 -6.22
C ILE A 38 -12.58 -2.82 -6.35
N SER A 39 -12.55 -3.38 -7.55
CA SER A 39 -13.17 -4.68 -7.86
C SER A 39 -12.45 -5.83 -7.15
N PHE A 40 -11.15 -5.72 -6.92
CA PHE A 40 -10.36 -6.77 -6.29
C PHE A 40 -10.58 -6.87 -4.79
N TYR A 41 -10.93 -5.78 -4.11
CA TYR A 41 -11.22 -5.81 -2.67
C TYR A 41 -12.43 -6.67 -2.30
N GLN A 42 -13.30 -7.00 -3.26
CA GLN A 42 -14.41 -7.94 -3.09
C GLN A 42 -13.94 -9.39 -2.93
N ASN A 43 -12.72 -9.71 -3.39
CA ASN A 43 -12.15 -11.03 -3.22
C ASN A 43 -11.69 -11.23 -1.77
N LYS A 44 -12.13 -12.32 -1.13
CA LYS A 44 -11.80 -12.63 0.28
C LYS A 44 -10.31 -12.86 0.53
N LYS A 45 -9.53 -13.25 -0.49
CA LYS A 45 -8.08 -13.39 -0.38
C LYS A 45 -7.34 -12.06 -0.44
N VAL A 46 -8.00 -10.97 -0.84
CA VAL A 46 -7.39 -9.63 -0.86
C VAL A 46 -7.63 -8.95 0.48
N ILE A 47 -6.55 -8.71 1.21
CA ILE A 47 -6.60 -8.26 2.61
C ILE A 47 -6.18 -6.80 2.81
N GLY A 48 -5.57 -6.16 1.81
CA GLY A 48 -5.01 -4.82 1.99
C GLY A 48 -4.50 -4.14 0.73
N LEU A 49 -3.97 -2.93 0.93
CA LEU A 49 -3.13 -2.18 0.01
C LEU A 49 -1.66 -2.41 0.40
N ALA A 50 -0.82 -2.77 -0.57
CA ALA A 50 0.56 -3.15 -0.38
C ALA A 50 1.49 -1.94 -0.23
N GLU A 51 2.42 -2.03 0.72
CA GLU A 51 3.71 -1.32 0.78
C GLU A 51 3.70 0.11 0.20
N VAL A 52 2.96 1.05 0.79
CA VAL A 52 2.92 2.43 0.30
C VAL A 52 4.30 3.08 0.47
N MET A 53 5.09 3.13 -0.62
CA MET A 53 6.45 3.69 -0.64
C MET A 53 6.49 5.16 -1.09
N ALA A 54 5.45 5.64 -1.78
CA ALA A 54 5.43 7.00 -2.32
C ALA A 54 5.03 8.01 -1.23
N PHE A 55 5.92 8.23 -0.26
CA PHE A 55 5.71 9.22 0.81
C PHE A 55 5.32 10.61 0.28
N PRO A 56 5.95 11.15 -0.78
CA PRO A 56 5.57 12.45 -1.32
C PRO A 56 4.08 12.52 -1.69
N ASP A 57 3.54 11.49 -2.34
CA ASP A 57 2.14 11.46 -2.77
C ASP A 57 1.17 11.46 -1.58
N VAL A 58 1.53 10.76 -0.50
CA VAL A 58 0.77 10.78 0.76
C VAL A 58 0.84 12.16 1.40
N SER A 59 2.05 12.72 1.53
CA SER A 59 2.30 14.00 2.21
C SER A 59 1.70 15.21 1.49
N HIS A 60 1.64 15.18 0.16
CA HIS A 60 1.04 16.22 -0.67
C HIS A 60 -0.45 16.01 -0.93
N ALA A 61 -1.05 14.95 -0.38
CA ALA A 61 -2.46 14.63 -0.55
C ALA A 61 -2.85 14.48 -2.04
N GLU A 62 -2.02 13.78 -2.81
CA GLU A 62 -2.29 13.49 -4.22
C GLU A 62 -3.59 12.69 -4.35
N GLU A 63 -4.48 13.12 -5.24
CA GLU A 63 -5.88 12.67 -5.29
C GLU A 63 -6.01 11.15 -5.46
N ASP A 64 -5.25 10.55 -6.38
CA ASP A 64 -5.30 9.11 -6.61
C ASP A 64 -4.75 8.31 -5.42
N MET A 65 -3.71 8.81 -4.75
CA MET A 65 -3.15 8.18 -3.54
C MET A 65 -4.16 8.22 -2.40
N LEU A 66 -4.75 9.39 -2.14
CA LEU A 66 -5.78 9.54 -1.11
C LEU A 66 -6.99 8.65 -1.39
N GLN A 67 -7.41 8.51 -2.64
CA GLN A 67 -8.53 7.66 -2.98
C GLN A 67 -8.23 6.18 -2.69
N LYS A 68 -7.02 5.69 -2.99
CA LYS A 68 -6.58 4.32 -2.65
C LYS A 68 -6.59 4.07 -1.14
N LEU A 69 -6.06 5.02 -0.37
CA LEU A 69 -6.01 4.96 1.09
C LEU A 69 -7.43 5.02 1.69
N TYR A 70 -8.28 5.89 1.15
CA TYR A 70 -9.68 6.02 1.56
C TYR A 70 -10.46 4.74 1.31
N ASP A 71 -10.38 4.17 0.11
CA ASP A 71 -11.10 2.95 -0.22
C ASP A 71 -10.65 1.76 0.61
N SER A 72 -9.34 1.64 0.86
CA SER A 72 -8.79 0.61 1.74
C SER A 72 -9.34 0.73 3.17
N ASN A 73 -9.28 1.94 3.75
CA ASN A 73 -9.82 2.21 5.08
C ASN A 73 -11.34 1.96 5.15
N ARG A 74 -12.10 2.49 4.18
CA ARG A 74 -13.57 2.36 4.12
C ARG A 74 -14.01 0.91 4.02
N LEU A 75 -13.24 0.07 3.33
CA LEU A 75 -13.51 -1.36 3.17
C LEU A 75 -12.93 -2.22 4.30
N GLY A 76 -12.34 -1.61 5.32
CA GLY A 76 -11.74 -2.31 6.46
C GLY A 76 -10.53 -3.16 6.08
N LYS A 77 -9.81 -2.76 5.03
CA LYS A 77 -8.61 -3.44 4.52
C LYS A 77 -7.37 -2.83 5.17
N SER A 78 -6.35 -3.66 5.40
CA SER A 78 -5.07 -3.19 5.92
C SER A 78 -4.36 -2.30 4.90
N ILE A 79 -3.57 -1.35 5.36
CA ILE A 79 -2.70 -0.53 4.52
C ILE A 79 -1.29 -0.74 5.02
N ASP A 80 -0.50 -1.40 4.18
CA ASP A 80 0.90 -1.67 4.47
C ASP A 80 1.77 -0.52 4.01
N GLY A 81 2.77 -0.18 4.82
CA GLY A 81 3.66 0.96 4.60
C GLY A 81 5.06 0.52 4.23
N HIS A 82 5.78 1.44 3.63
CA HIS A 82 7.20 1.32 3.36
C HIS A 82 7.86 2.65 3.78
N ALA A 83 8.43 2.65 4.99
CA ALA A 83 8.94 3.83 5.67
C ALA A 83 10.48 3.95 5.58
N ALA A 84 11.11 3.32 4.58
CA ALA A 84 12.55 3.34 4.37
C ALA A 84 13.12 4.76 4.40
N GLY A 85 13.96 5.04 5.39
CA GLY A 85 14.64 6.33 5.54
C GLY A 85 13.72 7.51 5.90
N LEU A 86 12.47 7.25 6.30
CA LEU A 86 11.61 8.28 6.86
C LEU A 86 12.06 8.60 8.29
N PRO A 87 12.27 9.88 8.65
CA PRO A 87 12.44 10.26 10.04
C PRO A 87 11.13 10.15 10.82
N GLU A 88 11.21 9.97 12.13
CA GLU A 88 10.06 9.89 13.07
C GLU A 88 8.92 10.87 12.76
N GLN A 89 9.22 12.15 12.50
CA GLN A 89 8.19 13.17 12.24
C GLN A 89 7.39 12.95 10.94
N GLN A 90 7.95 12.19 9.99
CA GLN A 90 7.25 11.80 8.78
C GLN A 90 6.37 10.55 9.00
N LEU A 91 6.66 9.72 10.00
CA LEU A 91 5.79 8.60 10.37
C LEU A 91 4.41 9.09 10.82
N ASP A 92 4.33 10.25 11.50
CA ASP A 92 3.07 10.89 11.87
C ASP A 92 2.13 11.09 10.66
N VAL A 93 2.69 11.43 9.49
CA VAL A 93 1.93 11.62 8.25
C VAL A 93 1.37 10.28 7.77
N TYR A 94 2.20 9.23 7.74
CA TYR A 94 1.78 7.88 7.38
C TYR A 94 0.67 7.35 8.30
N MET A 95 0.88 7.46 9.61
CA MET A 95 -0.07 7.03 10.62
C MET A 95 -1.40 7.79 10.51
N SER A 96 -1.34 9.10 10.28
CA SER A 96 -2.53 9.94 10.07
C SER A 96 -3.29 9.57 8.79
N ALA A 97 -2.59 9.08 7.77
CA ALA A 97 -3.17 8.58 6.52
C ALA A 97 -3.73 7.15 6.65
N GLY A 98 -3.56 6.49 7.80
CA GLY A 98 -4.04 5.14 8.08
C GLY A 98 -3.08 4.02 7.69
N ILE A 99 -1.84 4.35 7.34
CA ILE A 99 -0.74 3.40 7.10
C ILE A 99 -0.19 2.99 8.48
N LYS A 100 -0.12 1.68 8.77
CA LYS A 100 0.12 1.19 10.16
C LYS A 100 1.24 0.18 10.31
N THR A 101 1.89 -0.20 9.23
CA THR A 101 2.98 -1.17 9.26
C THR A 101 4.16 -0.62 8.48
N ASP A 102 5.33 -1.12 8.84
CA ASP A 102 6.57 -0.92 8.11
C ASP A 102 7.40 -2.21 8.19
N HIS A 103 8.22 -2.45 7.19
CA HIS A 103 9.15 -3.58 7.11
C HIS A 103 10.56 -3.15 6.70
N GLU A 104 10.83 -1.84 6.67
CA GLU A 104 12.08 -1.26 6.18
C GLU A 104 13.00 -0.74 7.30
N CYS A 105 12.61 -0.91 8.56
CA CYS A 105 13.47 -0.64 9.70
C CYS A 105 14.82 -1.37 9.55
N THR A 106 15.90 -0.61 9.49
CA THR A 106 17.28 -1.13 9.39
C THR A 106 18.02 -1.13 10.72
N ALA A 107 17.52 -0.38 11.69
CA ALA A 107 18.07 -0.26 13.04
C ALA A 107 17.02 -0.57 14.12
N SER A 108 17.51 -0.91 15.32
CA SER A 108 16.64 -1.25 16.46
C SER A 108 15.92 -0.05 17.05
N GLU A 109 16.45 1.14 16.78
CA GLU A 109 15.93 2.45 17.16
C GLU A 109 14.70 2.77 16.30
N GLU A 110 14.81 2.65 14.98
CA GLU A 110 13.70 2.83 14.03
C GLU A 110 12.52 1.89 14.38
N ALA A 111 12.80 0.63 14.73
CA ALA A 111 11.77 -0.34 15.12
C ALA A 111 11.02 -0.01 16.44
N LYS A 112 11.46 0.99 17.21
CA LYS A 112 10.84 1.44 18.46
C LYS A 112 10.05 2.74 18.32
N GLU A 113 10.24 3.46 17.21
CA GLU A 113 9.44 4.64 16.85
C GLU A 113 7.98 4.21 16.59
#